data_AF-A0A832B397-F1
#
_entry.id   AF-A0A832B397-F1
#
_cell.length_a   1.000
_cell.length_b   1.000
_cell.length_c   1.000
_cell.angle_alpha   90.00
_cell.angle_beta   90.00
_cell.angle_gamma   90.00
#
_symmetry.space_group_name_H-M   'P 1'
#
loop_
_entity.id
_entity.type
_entity.pdbx_description
1 polymer ?
#
loop_
_entity_poly.entity_id
_entity_poly.type
_entity_poly.pdbx_seq_one_letter_code
_entity_poly.pdbx_strand_id
1 'polypeptide(L)'
;RVDSLIEPDLWVEPRYVITVKADEITKSPTHTCGREKHEDEEEFGYALRFPRIVGEEAIRSDKSVEDATTTQEVIEMYKGQKRVRIEDK
;
A
#
# COMPACT_ATOMS: atom_id res chain seq x y z
N ARG A 1 -10.50 -13.10 -1.08
CA ARG A 1 -10.62 -12.92 -2.55
C ARG A 1 -9.97 -11.58 -2.88
N VAL A 2 -9.23 -11.46 -3.98
CA VAL A 2 -8.54 -10.20 -4.36
C VAL A 2 -9.57 -9.18 -4.87
N ASP A 3 -9.49 -7.94 -4.40
CA ASP A 3 -10.22 -6.78 -4.91
C ASP A 3 -9.21 -5.84 -5.59
N SER A 4 -9.35 -5.62 -6.89
CA SER A 4 -8.40 -4.84 -7.69
C SER A 4 -9.12 -4.12 -8.83
N LEU A 5 -8.73 -2.86 -9.08
CA LEU A 5 -9.05 -2.14 -10.32
C LEU A 5 -7.94 -2.28 -11.37
N ILE A 6 -6.77 -2.81 -10.98
CA ILE A 6 -5.63 -3.03 -11.84
C ILE A 6 -5.72 -4.45 -12.40
N GLU A 7 -5.64 -4.56 -13.73
CA GLU A 7 -5.62 -5.83 -14.45
C GLU A 7 -4.16 -6.23 -14.74
N PRO A 8 -3.65 -7.33 -14.15
CA PRO A 8 -2.34 -7.87 -14.49
C PRO A 8 -2.43 -8.72 -15.77
N ASP A 9 -1.30 -8.91 -16.44
CA ASP A 9 -1.21 -9.86 -17.57
C ASP A 9 -1.55 -11.30 -17.13
N LEU A 10 -1.21 -11.66 -15.89
CA LEU A 10 -1.44 -12.97 -15.30
C LEU A 10 -1.85 -12.83 -13.84
N TRP A 11 -2.99 -13.44 -13.50
CA TRP A 11 -3.41 -13.61 -12.11
C TRP A 11 -2.62 -14.73 -11.44
N VAL A 12 -2.25 -14.51 -10.18
CA VAL A 12 -1.54 -15.50 -9.36
C VAL A 12 -2.31 -15.75 -8.06
N GLU A 13 -2.11 -16.94 -7.49
CA GLU A 13 -2.61 -17.25 -6.15
C GLU A 13 -1.77 -16.48 -5.09
N PRO A 14 -2.41 -15.75 -4.16
CA PRO A 14 -1.70 -15.10 -3.07
C PRO A 14 -0.97 -16.16 -2.22
N ARG A 15 0.36 -16.09 -2.20
CA ARG A 15 1.20 -17.07 -1.50
C ARG A 15 2.45 -16.49 -0.85
N TYR A 16 3.15 -15.60 -1.56
CA TYR A 16 4.39 -15.01 -1.09
C TYR A 16 4.13 -13.65 -0.46
N VAL A 17 4.70 -13.43 0.72
CA VAL A 17 4.79 -12.10 1.34
C VAL A 17 6.16 -11.51 1.03
N ILE A 18 6.19 -10.24 0.65
CA ILE A 18 7.43 -9.54 0.33
C ILE A 18 7.61 -8.27 1.16
N THR A 19 8.87 -7.96 1.49
CA THR A 19 9.22 -6.70 2.15
C THR A 19 9.36 -5.60 1.10
N VAL A 20 8.50 -4.57 1.20
CA VAL A 20 8.52 -3.39 0.32
C VAL A 20 8.84 -2.15 1.14
N LYS A 21 9.81 -1.35 0.68
CA LYS A 21 10.10 0.00 1.19
C LYS A 21 9.55 1.06 0.24
N ALA A 22 9.07 2.18 0.79
CA ALA A 22 8.55 3.31 0.03
C ALA A 22 8.94 4.62 0.73
N ASP A 23 8.85 5.74 0.02
CA ASP A 23 9.14 7.05 0.62
C ASP A 23 7.96 7.54 1.48
N GLU A 24 6.74 7.35 0.99
CA GLU A 24 5.49 7.69 1.66
C GLU A 24 4.33 6.86 1.12
N ILE A 25 3.21 6.87 1.83
CA ILE A 25 1.90 6.40 1.37
C ILE A 25 1.14 7.62 0.81
N THR A 26 0.49 7.44 -0.33
CA THR A 26 -0.31 8.48 -1.01
C THR A 26 -1.73 8.01 -1.28
N LYS A 27 -2.66 8.95 -1.41
CA LYS A 27 -4.00 8.66 -1.96
C LYS A 27 -3.88 8.24 -3.43
N SER A 28 -4.63 7.23 -3.84
CA SER A 28 -4.57 6.64 -5.17
C SER A 28 -5.98 6.30 -5.69
N PRO A 29 -6.34 6.72 -6.91
CA PRO A 29 -7.64 6.40 -7.50
C PRO A 29 -7.73 4.93 -7.98
N THR A 30 -6.60 4.25 -8.21
CA THR A 30 -6.56 2.91 -8.84
C THR A 30 -6.29 1.77 -7.87
N HIS A 31 -5.87 2.07 -6.64
CA HIS A 31 -5.54 1.04 -5.64
C HIS A 31 -6.72 0.88 -4.68
N THR A 32 -7.00 -0.34 -4.25
CA THR A 32 -8.18 -0.70 -3.44
C THR A 32 -7.87 -0.79 -1.94
N CYS A 33 -6.60 -0.75 -1.54
CA CYS A 33 -6.19 -0.81 -0.14
C CYS A 33 -6.85 0.33 0.66
N GLY A 34 -7.67 -0.01 1.66
CA GLY A 34 -8.36 0.96 2.50
C GLY A 34 -9.31 1.89 1.74
N ARG A 35 -9.82 1.45 0.57
CA ARG A 35 -10.74 2.25 -0.24
C ARG A 35 -12.10 2.32 0.45
N GLU A 36 -12.51 3.53 0.77
CA GLU A 36 -13.80 3.83 1.39
C GLU A 36 -14.45 5.04 0.72
N LYS A 37 -15.78 5.07 0.74
CA LYS A 37 -16.54 6.22 0.24
C LYS A 37 -16.52 7.31 1.30
N HIS A 38 -15.77 8.37 1.06
CA HIS A 38 -15.75 9.55 1.90
C HIS A 38 -16.92 10.48 1.51
N GLU A 39 -17.57 11.10 2.50
CA GLU A 39 -18.75 11.96 2.25
C GLU A 39 -18.41 13.20 1.41
N ASP A 40 -17.21 13.75 1.61
CA ASP A 40 -16.74 15.01 1.00
C ASP A 40 -15.53 14.85 0.07
N GLU A 41 -15.11 13.62 -0.22
CA GLU A 41 -13.96 13.35 -1.11
C GLU A 41 -14.30 12.28 -2.15
N GLU A 42 -13.61 12.35 -3.30
CA GLU A 42 -13.65 11.27 -4.29
C GLU A 42 -13.17 9.96 -3.64
N GLU A 43 -13.74 8.83 -4.04
CA GLU A 43 -13.32 7.52 -3.54
C GLU A 43 -11.86 7.25 -3.93
N PHE A 44 -11.00 6.98 -2.94
CA PHE A 44 -9.60 6.64 -3.16
C PHE A 44 -9.18 5.50 -2.23
N GLY A 45 -8.20 4.72 -2.64
CA GLY A 45 -7.43 3.85 -1.75
C GLY A 45 -6.01 4.39 -1.52
N TYR A 46 -5.19 3.61 -0.84
CA TYR A 46 -3.82 3.98 -0.51
C TYR A 46 -2.81 3.23 -1.39
N ALA A 47 -1.74 3.91 -1.78
CA ALA A 47 -0.64 3.34 -2.54
C ALA A 47 0.71 3.78 -1.98
N LEU A 48 1.74 2.99 -2.25
CA LEU A 48 3.13 3.31 -1.90
C LEU A 48 3.77 4.17 -2.99
N ARG A 49 4.42 5.28 -2.61
CA ARG A 49 5.21 6.12 -3.52
C ARG A 49 6.65 5.63 -3.58
N PHE A 50 7.14 5.40 -4.80
CA PHE A 50 8.46 4.83 -5.08
C PHE A 50 8.73 3.49 -4.35
N PRO A 51 7.86 2.48 -4.53
CA PRO A 51 8.01 1.18 -3.88
C PRO A 51 9.26 0.45 -4.40
N ARG A 52 10.01 -0.16 -3.49
CA ARG A 52 11.25 -0.90 -3.75
C ARG A 52 11.26 -2.21 -2.96
N ILE A 53 11.57 -3.30 -3.64
CA ILE A 53 11.78 -4.61 -3.00
C ILE A 53 13.14 -4.57 -2.27
N VAL A 54 13.17 -5.04 -1.02
CA VAL A 54 14.37 -4.98 -0.17
C VAL A 54 15.16 -6.27 -0.26
N GLY A 55 16.37 -6.21 -0.86
CA GLY A 55 17.34 -7.29 -1.12
C GLY A 55 17.20 -8.64 -0.38
N GLU A 56 18.10 -8.95 0.55
CA GLU A 56 18.28 -10.30 1.12
C GLU A 56 17.04 -10.88 1.84
N GLU A 57 16.12 -10.01 2.29
CA GLU A 57 14.86 -10.38 2.96
C GLU A 57 13.62 -10.03 2.09
N ALA A 58 13.79 -10.02 0.77
CA ALA A 58 12.74 -9.64 -0.17
C ALA A 58 11.51 -10.54 -0.05
N ILE A 59 11.72 -11.84 0.12
CA ILE A 59 10.66 -12.83 0.31
C ILE A 59 10.67 -13.25 1.78
N ARG A 60 9.53 -13.06 2.45
CA ARG A 60 9.32 -13.41 3.85
C ARG A 60 8.82 -14.83 3.98
N SER A 61 9.74 -15.79 3.94
CA SER A 61 9.41 -17.22 4.12
C SER A 61 8.89 -17.56 5.51
N ASP A 62 9.07 -16.66 6.47
CA ASP A 62 8.60 -16.76 7.85
C ASP A 62 7.16 -16.23 8.06
N LYS A 63 6.52 -15.68 7.02
CA LYS A 63 5.17 -15.10 7.09
C LYS A 63 4.19 -15.79 6.13
N SER A 64 2.95 -15.99 6.59
CA SER A 64 1.84 -16.35 5.71
C SER A 64 1.18 -15.10 5.12
N VAL A 65 0.28 -15.28 4.15
CA VAL A 65 -0.44 -14.17 3.51
C VAL A 65 -1.32 -13.40 4.50
N GLU A 66 -1.78 -14.05 5.56
CA GLU A 66 -2.55 -13.46 6.65
C GLU A 66 -1.68 -12.62 7.61
N ASP A 67 -0.36 -12.82 7.62
CA ASP A 67 0.61 -12.03 8.40
C ASP A 67 1.12 -10.78 7.66
N ALA A 68 0.61 -10.54 6.44
CA ALA A 68 0.92 -9.36 5.67
C ALA A 68 0.38 -8.09 6.35
N THR A 69 0.98 -6.94 6.04
CA THR A 69 0.52 -5.65 6.56
C THR A 69 -0.94 -5.42 6.17
N THR A 70 -1.76 -5.15 7.18
CA THR A 70 -3.20 -4.96 7.05
C THR A 70 -3.54 -3.59 6.46
N THR A 71 -4.73 -3.46 5.91
CA THR A 71 -5.25 -2.16 5.42
C THR A 71 -5.30 -1.12 6.53
N GLN A 72 -5.66 -1.53 7.75
CA GLN A 72 -5.72 -0.66 8.92
C GLN A 72 -4.34 -0.11 9.29
N GLU A 73 -3.30 -0.95 9.30
CA GLU A 73 -1.93 -0.51 9.54
C GLU A 73 -1.46 0.49 8.48
N VAL A 74 -1.78 0.26 7.19
CA VAL A 74 -1.47 1.21 6.11
C VAL A 74 -2.15 2.56 6.34
N ILE A 75 -3.43 2.57 6.75
CA ILE A 75 -4.17 3.80 7.04
C ILE A 75 -3.55 4.55 8.23
N GLU A 76 -3.16 3.83 9.29
CA GLU A 76 -2.53 4.42 10.47
C GLU A 76 -1.14 5.00 10.13
N MET A 77 -0.35 4.28 9.34
CA MET A 77 0.92 4.77 8.83
C MET A 77 0.75 6.05 8.01
N TYR A 78 -0.24 6.10 7.11
CA TYR A 78 -0.55 7.29 6.32
C TYR A 78 -0.93 8.48 7.22
N LYS A 79 -1.81 8.26 8.20
CA LYS A 79 -2.22 9.30 9.17
C LYS A 79 -1.05 9.80 10.01
N GLY A 80 -0.07 8.94 10.30
CA GLY A 80 1.15 9.26 11.04
C GLY A 80 2.22 10.00 10.23
N GLN A 81 2.08 10.13 8.90
CA GLN A 81 3.08 10.81 8.07
C GLN A 81 3.17 12.31 8.39
N LYS A 82 4.39 12.79 8.64
CA LYS A 82 4.65 14.23 8.77
C LYS A 82 4.65 14.86 7.38
N ARG A 83 3.70 15.77 7.12
CA ARG A 83 3.75 16.63 5.93
C ARG A 83 4.89 17.64 6.10
N VAL A 84 6.00 17.42 5.39
CA VAL A 84 7.04 18.44 5.26
C VAL A 84 6.47 19.55 4.37
N ARG A 85 6.09 20.67 4.98
CA ARG A 85 5.84 21.90 4.21
C ARG A 85 7.20 22.43 3.78
N ILE A 86 7.42 22.52 2.48
CA ILE A 86 8.53 23.30 1.94
C ILE A 86 8.10 24.76 2.12
N GLU A 87 8.70 25.46 3.06
CA GLU A 87 8.56 26.91 3.13
C GLU A 87 9.33 27.50 1.95
N ASP A 88 8.63 28.23 1.09
CA ASP A 88 9.25 29.00 0.01
C ASP A 88 10.17 30.04 0.65
N LYS A 89 11.48 29.93 0.41
CA LYS A 89 12.48 30.93 0.81
C LYS A 89 12.57 32.06 -0.20
#